data_AF-A0AAU1BNA7-F1
#
_entry.id   AF-A0AAU1BNA7-F1
#
_cell.length_a   1.000
_cell.length_b   1.000
_cell.length_c   1.000
_cell.angle_alpha   90.00
_cell.angle_beta   90.00
_cell.angle_gamma   90.00
#
_symmetry.space_group_name_H-M   'P 1'
#
loop_
_entity.id
_entity.type
_entity.pdbx_description
1 polymer ?
#
loop_
_entity_poly.entity_id
_entity_poly.type
_entity_poly.pdbx_seq_one_letter_code
_entity_poly.pdbx_strand_id
1 'polypeptide(L)' 'MSDAVDADELLRRIRHARDWALAQEDKCRAKTEAAEDAGERLFLQDQARVLNTVRAVLDEIVEPGKHEGE' A
#
# COMPACT_ATOMS: atom_id res chain seq x y z
N MET A 1 -5.21 -23.18 -20.58
CA MET A 1 -3.81 -23.14 -20.12
C MET A 1 -3.60 -21.74 -19.58
N SER A 2 -3.36 -21.59 -18.27
CA SER A 2 -2.92 -20.28 -17.77
C SER A 2 -1.60 -19.99 -18.44
N ASP A 3 -1.48 -18.86 -19.13
CA ASP A 3 -0.17 -18.37 -19.55
C ASP A 3 0.66 -18.23 -18.27
N ALA A 4 1.79 -18.92 -18.21
CA ALA A 4 2.69 -18.79 -17.08
C ALA A 4 3.22 -17.36 -17.10
N VAL A 5 2.89 -16.57 -16.08
CA VAL A 5 3.39 -15.21 -15.95
C VAL A 5 4.88 -15.30 -15.62
N ASP A 6 5.71 -14.64 -16.42
CA ASP A 6 7.14 -14.55 -16.16
C ASP A 6 7.40 -13.82 -14.82
N ALA A 7 8.47 -14.21 -14.14
CA ALA A 7 8.82 -13.68 -12.83
C ALA A 7 9.00 -12.15 -12.87
N ASP A 8 9.54 -11.60 -13.96
CA ASP A 8 9.69 -10.16 -14.15
C ASP A 8 8.35 -9.44 -14.29
N GLU A 9 7.38 -10.07 -14.97
CA GLU A 9 6.02 -9.51 -15.09
C GLU A 9 5.29 -9.56 -13.74
N LEU A 10 5.47 -10.62 -12.97
CA LEU A 10 4.94 -10.69 -11.61
C LEU A 10 5.54 -9.60 -10.72
N LEU A 11 6.87 -9.43 -10.75
CA LEU A 11 7.56 -8.39 -9.98
C LEU A 11 7.13 -6.99 -10.41
N ARG A 12 6.92 -6.76 -11.72
CA ARG A 12 6.41 -5.48 -12.24
C ARG A 12 5.02 -5.16 -11.69
N ARG A 13 4.12 -6.14 -11.64
CA ARG A 13 2.76 -5.98 -11.07
C ARG A 13 2.80 -5.70 -9.58
N ILE A 14 3.66 -6.40 -8.84
CA ILE A 14 3.84 -6.18 -7.39
C ILE A 14 4.34 -4.76 -7.12
N ARG A 15 5.36 -4.30 -7.86
CA ARG A 15 5.86 -2.92 -7.75
C ARG A 15 4.79 -1.90 -8.12
N HIS A 16 4.03 -2.14 -9.17
CA HIS A 16 2.92 -1.28 -9.54
C HIS A 16 1.84 -1.20 -8.45
N ALA A 17 1.48 -2.34 -7.85
CA ALA A 17 0.52 -2.38 -6.73
C ALA A 17 1.04 -1.63 -5.50
N ARG A 18 2.34 -1.73 -5.21
CA ARG A 18 3.01 -1.01 -4.13
C ARG A 18 2.94 0.50 -4.34
N ASP A 19 3.26 0.97 -5.55
CA ASP A 19 3.22 2.39 -5.90
C ASP A 19 1.78 2.92 -5.88
N TRP A 20 0.81 2.10 -6.30
CA TRP A 20 -0.61 2.43 -6.18
C TRP A 20 -1.03 2.56 -4.72
N ALA A 21 -0.64 1.63 -3.85
CA ALA A 21 -0.97 1.66 -2.43
C ALA A 21 -0.43 2.93 -1.76
N LEU A 22 0.82 3.32 -2.07
CA LEU A 22 1.42 4.57 -1.62
C LEU A 22 0.60 5.79 -2.09
N ALA A 23 0.24 5.85 -3.37
CA ALA A 23 -0.55 6.96 -3.91
C ALA A 23 -1.96 7.06 -3.30
N GLN A 24 -2.56 5.94 -2.88
CA GLN A 24 -3.83 5.97 -2.14
C GLN A 24 -3.62 6.37 -0.69
N GLU A 25 -2.55 5.92 -0.04
CA GLU A 25 -2.20 6.29 1.33
C GLU A 25 -2.07 7.81 1.44
N ASP A 26 -1.31 8.43 0.51
CA ASP A 26 -1.13 9.88 0.44
C ASP A 26 -2.45 10.63 0.23
N LYS A 27 -3.35 10.09 -0.61
CA LYS A 27 -4.69 10.67 -0.81
C LYS A 27 -5.53 10.59 0.46
N CYS A 28 -5.50 9.47 1.18
CA CYS A 28 -6.20 9.33 2.45
C CYS A 28 -5.66 10.32 3.48
N ARG A 29 -4.33 10.47 3.58
CA ARG A 29 -3.68 11.45 4.47
C ARG A 29 -4.07 12.88 4.12
N ALA A 30 -4.00 13.28 2.85
CA ALA A 30 -4.39 14.61 2.40
C ALA A 30 -5.88 14.91 2.68
N LYS A 31 -6.77 13.94 2.47
CA LYS A 31 -8.19 14.07 2.84
C LYS A 31 -8.41 14.15 4.35
N THR A 32 -7.59 13.43 5.13
CA THR A 32 -7.66 13.45 6.61
C THR A 32 -7.36 14.86 7.14
N GLU A 33 -6.39 15.55 6.55
CA GLU A 33 -6.02 16.94 6.88
C GLU A 33 -7.14 17.92 6.53
N ALA A 34 -7.87 17.67 5.45
CA ALA A 34 -8.99 18.50 5.01
C ALA A 34 -10.33 18.16 5.69
N ALA A 35 -10.45 17.01 6.36
CA ALA A 35 -11.70 16.56 6.97
C ALA A 35 -12.06 17.40 8.20
N GLU A 36 -13.28 17.94 8.22
CA GLU A 36 -13.83 18.69 9.36
C GLU A 36 -14.54 17.77 10.36
N ASP A 37 -15.14 16.68 9.88
CA ASP A 37 -15.80 15.68 10.73
C ASP A 37 -14.80 14.69 11.35
N ALA A 38 -14.96 14.44 12.65
CA ALA A 38 -14.06 13.55 13.39
C ALA A 38 -14.22 12.08 12.99
N GLY A 39 -15.43 11.65 12.61
CA GLY A 39 -15.70 10.30 12.14
C GLY A 39 -15.08 10.03 10.77
N GLU A 40 -15.24 10.96 9.83
CA GLU A 40 -14.58 10.93 8.53
C GLU A 40 -13.05 10.90 8.68
N ARG A 41 -12.51 11.75 9.54
CA ARG A 41 -11.07 11.79 9.82
C ARG A 41 -10.55 10.43 10.32
N LEU A 42 -11.24 9.81 11.29
CA LEU A 42 -10.86 8.50 11.82
C LEU A 42 -10.92 7.42 10.73
N PHE A 43 -11.98 7.42 9.92
CA PHE A 43 -12.13 6.47 8.82
C PHE A 43 -11.02 6.59 7.76
N LEU A 44 -10.61 7.81 7.43
CA LEU A 44 -9.51 8.06 6.49
C LEU A 44 -8.15 7.65 7.07
N GLN A 45 -7.93 7.84 8.37
CA GLN A 45 -6.73 7.36 9.07
C GLN A 45 -6.64 5.84 9.05
N ASP A 46 -7.74 5.14 9.31
CA ASP A 46 -7.78 3.67 9.26
C ASP A 46 -7.51 3.16 7.84
N GLN A 47 -8.09 3.79 6.81
CA GLN A 47 -7.77 3.46 5.42
C GLN A 47 -6.28 3.67 5.09
N ALA A 48 -5.70 4.79 5.52
CA ALA A 48 -4.27 5.04 5.32
C ALA A 48 -3.40 3.96 6.00
N ARG A 49 -3.79 3.52 7.21
CA ARG A 49 -3.10 2.44 7.92
C ARG A 49 -3.19 1.11 7.18
N VAL A 50 -4.35 0.75 6.64
CA VAL A 50 -4.52 -0.48 5.85
C VAL A 50 -3.63 -0.44 4.60
N LEU A 51 -3.61 0.68 3.88
CA LEU A 51 -2.77 0.86 2.69
C LEU A 51 -1.27 0.77 3.03
N ASN A 52 -0.87 1.34 4.16
CA ASN A 52 0.48 1.22 4.68
C ASN A 52 0.87 -0.23 4.98
N THR A 53 -0.01 -1.00 5.65
CA THR A 53 0.22 -2.43 5.91
C THR A 53 0.34 -3.24 4.62
N VAL A 54 -0.53 -2.99 3.63
CA VAL A 54 -0.43 -3.63 2.30
C VAL A 54 0.91 -3.30 1.65
N ARG A 55 1.33 -2.03 1.71
CA ARG A 55 2.63 -1.60 1.17
C ARG A 55 3.79 -2.33 1.87
N ALA A 56 3.77 -2.45 3.19
CA ALA A 56 4.79 -3.19 3.95
C ALA A 56 4.86 -4.67 3.53
N VAL A 57 3.72 -5.34 3.35
CA VAL A 57 3.72 -6.73 2.84
C VAL A 57 4.31 -6.83 1.44
N LEU A 58 3.98 -5.89 0.54
CA LEU A 58 4.55 -5.87 -0.81
C LEU A 58 6.05 -5.55 -0.80
N ASP A 59 6.47 -4.65 0.09
CA ASP A 59 7.86 -4.31 0.35
C ASP A 59 8.65 -5.57 0.79
N GLU A 60 8.09 -6.38 1.71
CA GLU A 60 8.69 -7.64 2.17
C GLU A 60 8.78 -8.71 1.06
N ILE A 61 7.78 -8.78 0.17
CA ILE A 61 7.82 -9.70 -0.98
C ILE A 61 8.92 -9.31 -1.96
N VAL A 62 9.13 -8.00 -2.18
CA VAL A 62 10.15 -7.48 -3.11
C VAL A 62 11.54 -7.54 -2.49
N GLU A 63 11.64 -7.29 -1.19
CA GLU A 63 12.88 -7.19 -0.42
C GLU A 63 12.69 -7.95 0.91
N PRO A 64 12.89 -9.29 0.90
CA PRO A 64 12.75 -10.09 2.11
C PRO A 64 13.73 -9.67 3.20
N GLY A 65 13.27 -9.63 4.45
CA GLY A 65 14.03 -9.19 5.62
C GLY A 65 13.95 -7.69 5.89
N LYS A 66 13.21 -6.93 5.07
CA LYS A 66 13.16 -5.47 5.16
C LYS A 66 12.61 -4.96 6.48
N HIS A 67 11.68 -5.67 7.09
CA HIS A 67 11.05 -5.27 8.36
C HIS A 67 11.53 -6.09 9.56
N GLU A 68 12.61 -6.87 9.46
CA GLU A 68 13.11 -7.74 10.56
C GLU A 68 13.67 -6.99 11.79
N GLY A 69 13.52 -5.66 11.85
CA GLY A 69 13.92 -4.83 12.99
C GLY A 69 12.93 -3.73 13.39
N GLU A 70 11.71 -3.76 12.85
CA GLU A 70 10.60 -2.86 13.26
C GLU A 70 9.83 -3.36 14.49
#